data_AF-A0A4Y7SIA2-F1
#
_entry.id   AF-A0A4Y7SIA2-F1
#
_cell.length_a   1.000
_cell.length_b   1.000
_cell.length_c   1.000
_cell.angle_alpha   90.00
_cell.angle_beta   90.00
_cell.angle_gamma   90.00
#
_symmetry.space_group_name_H-M   'P 1'
#
loop_
_entity.id
_entity.type
_entity.pdbx_description
1 polymer ?
#
loop_
_entity_poly.entity_id
_entity_poly.type
_entity_poly.pdbx_seq_one_letter_code
_entity_poly.pdbx_strand_id
1 'polypeptide(L)'
;DRNCYLPFRERAPDLLRARGEGGFFHADNVKTTAGIFSALVWRVVSFATPFAKEQRMTFNDYNDYLDEVQACEGGAYVCRPNAYGHPIPNNGPPIAKTFWESLTQGSVPRWEDFTSSRRTFNDCLEYFRKKVKKKSIFPGLGNLRSFLLVCDLSYAGVCQPPDEYEMARCILDNAGGSLKELVKLGLVPSKDHMPLDREDKVYKVGVGFQEVVGSLENEMTQEEMQEIGLDLICVEHILCKAHKLAPHLQDARLEHEDGE
;
A
#
# COMPACT_ATOMS: atom_id res chain seq x y z
N ASP A 1 -5.92 0.42 16.13
CA ASP A 1 -5.28 -0.46 15.13
C ASP A 1 -3.95 0.15 14.71
N ARG A 2 -2.82 -0.42 15.18
CA ARG A 2 -1.48 0.16 14.97
C ARG A 2 -1.13 0.27 13.48
N ASN A 3 -1.71 -0.58 12.62
CA ASN A 3 -1.54 -0.54 11.16
C ASN A 3 -1.99 0.80 10.53
N CYS A 4 -2.86 1.55 11.22
CA CYS A 4 -3.40 2.81 10.71
C CYS A 4 -2.64 4.07 11.16
N TYR A 5 -1.78 3.97 12.18
CA TYR A 5 -1.15 5.10 12.87
C TYR A 5 0.38 5.08 12.85
N LEU A 6 1.01 3.94 12.53
CA LEU A 6 2.46 3.87 12.46
C LEU A 6 2.96 4.62 11.20
N PRO A 7 3.88 5.61 11.35
CA PRO A 7 4.55 6.23 10.20
C PRO A 7 5.42 5.22 9.46
N PHE A 8 6.00 4.27 10.18
CA PHE A 8 6.82 3.19 9.64
C PHE A 8 5.94 1.98 9.29
N ARG A 9 5.35 2.05 8.10
CA ARG A 9 4.46 1.00 7.56
C ARG A 9 5.07 -0.40 7.67
N GLU A 10 6.37 -0.51 7.45
CA GLU A 10 7.14 -1.76 7.43
C GLU A 10 7.18 -2.48 8.77
N ARG A 11 6.92 -1.76 9.87
CA ARG A 11 6.87 -2.31 11.24
C ARG A 11 5.44 -2.70 11.66
N ALA A 12 4.46 -2.62 10.75
CA ALA A 12 3.09 -3.02 11.02
C ALA A 12 2.98 -4.55 11.24
N PRO A 13 2.32 -5.03 12.32
CA PRO A 13 2.24 -6.46 12.63
C PRO A 13 1.74 -7.34 11.47
N ASP A 14 0.72 -6.89 10.74
CA ASP A 14 0.17 -7.65 9.61
C ASP A 14 1.19 -7.82 8.48
N LEU A 15 2.05 -6.81 8.25
CA LEU A 15 3.10 -6.85 7.22
C LEU A 15 4.29 -7.70 7.64
N LEU A 16 4.70 -7.63 8.90
CA LEU A 16 5.72 -8.51 9.46
C LEU A 16 5.31 -9.98 9.29
N ARG A 17 4.03 -10.29 9.58
CA ARG A 17 3.48 -11.63 9.39
C ARG A 17 3.40 -12.03 7.91
N ALA A 18 3.02 -11.10 7.03
CA ALA A 18 2.98 -11.35 5.59
C ALA A 18 4.34 -11.68 4.98
N ARG A 19 5.44 -11.19 5.58
CA ARG A 19 6.83 -11.43 5.14
C ARG A 19 7.52 -12.58 5.85
N GLY A 20 7.06 -12.93 7.05
CA GLY A 20 7.59 -14.05 7.83
C GLY A 20 7.33 -15.41 7.17
N GLU A 21 7.80 -16.46 7.82
CA GLU A 21 7.62 -17.84 7.38
C GLU A 21 6.13 -18.16 7.15
N GLY A 22 5.82 -18.76 5.99
CA GLY A 22 4.45 -19.05 5.56
C GLY A 22 3.64 -17.83 5.08
N GLY A 23 4.21 -16.63 5.10
CA GLY A 23 3.61 -15.41 4.59
C GLY A 23 3.67 -15.30 3.05
N PHE A 24 2.70 -14.60 2.45
CA PHE A 24 2.61 -14.46 0.98
C PHE A 24 3.63 -13.50 0.36
N PHE A 25 4.32 -12.69 1.16
CA PHE A 25 5.49 -11.90 0.74
C PHE A 25 6.83 -12.58 1.08
N HIS A 26 6.81 -13.78 1.69
CA HIS A 26 8.02 -14.58 1.88
C HIS A 26 8.61 -15.00 0.52
N ALA A 27 9.93 -15.16 0.44
CA ALA A 27 10.65 -15.47 -0.80
C ALA A 27 10.11 -16.72 -1.53
N ASP A 28 9.65 -17.72 -0.76
CA ASP A 28 9.10 -18.97 -1.30
C ASP A 28 7.73 -18.79 -1.97
N ASN A 29 6.96 -17.79 -1.54
CA ASN A 29 5.56 -17.63 -1.94
C ASN A 29 5.36 -16.44 -2.89
N VAL A 30 6.14 -15.36 -2.75
CA VAL A 30 5.83 -14.06 -3.37
C VAL A 30 5.78 -14.08 -4.89
N LYS A 31 6.53 -14.99 -5.53
CA LYS A 31 6.54 -15.18 -7.00
C LYS A 31 5.56 -16.25 -7.50
N THR A 32 4.80 -16.87 -6.60
CA THR A 32 3.82 -17.91 -6.94
C THR A 32 2.42 -17.31 -7.13
N THR A 33 1.59 -17.95 -7.95
CA THR A 33 0.17 -17.58 -8.11
C THR A 33 -0.58 -17.63 -6.78
N ALA A 34 -0.31 -18.61 -5.92
CA ALA A 34 -0.89 -18.74 -4.58
C ALA A 34 -0.54 -17.55 -3.67
N GLY A 35 0.74 -17.16 -3.65
CA GLY A 35 1.20 -16.00 -2.88
C GLY A 35 0.53 -14.70 -3.34
N ILE A 36 0.56 -14.40 -4.65
CA ILE A 36 -0.05 -13.15 -5.11
C ILE A 36 -1.57 -13.13 -4.98
N PHE A 37 -2.23 -14.28 -5.15
CA PHE A 37 -3.65 -14.42 -4.85
C PHE A 37 -3.94 -14.07 -3.39
N SER A 38 -3.17 -14.62 -2.46
CA SER A 38 -3.31 -14.37 -1.02
C SER A 38 -3.06 -12.90 -0.67
N ALA A 39 -2.09 -12.26 -1.32
CA ALA A 39 -1.82 -10.83 -1.16
C ALA A 39 -3.00 -9.96 -1.62
N LEU A 40 -3.66 -10.31 -2.73
CA LEU A 40 -4.86 -9.62 -3.22
C LEU A 40 -6.05 -9.80 -2.25
N VAL A 41 -6.26 -11.03 -1.77
CA VAL A 41 -7.28 -11.34 -0.77
C VAL A 41 -7.06 -10.51 0.50
N TRP A 42 -5.84 -10.53 1.04
CA TRP A 42 -5.49 -9.74 2.20
C TRP A 42 -5.74 -8.26 1.95
N ARG A 43 -5.22 -7.71 0.86
CA ARG A 43 -5.31 -6.28 0.59
C ARG A 43 -6.74 -5.77 0.45
N VAL A 44 -7.64 -6.56 -0.16
CA VAL A 44 -9.01 -6.13 -0.50
C VAL A 44 -10.05 -6.57 0.51
N VAL A 45 -9.87 -7.75 1.13
CA VAL A 45 -10.87 -8.39 1.98
C VAL A 45 -10.46 -8.33 3.45
N SER A 46 -9.34 -8.93 3.83
CA SER A 46 -9.00 -9.21 5.23
C SER A 46 -7.99 -8.26 5.87
N PHE A 47 -7.57 -7.19 5.19
CA PHE A 47 -6.67 -6.20 5.77
C PHE A 47 -7.27 -5.61 7.05
N ALA A 48 -6.47 -5.55 8.12
CA ALA A 48 -6.87 -5.01 9.41
C ALA A 48 -8.09 -5.71 10.06
N THR A 49 -8.23 -7.03 9.84
CA THR A 49 -9.25 -7.87 10.48
C THR A 49 -8.63 -8.90 11.44
N PRO A 50 -9.41 -9.49 12.37
CA PRO A 50 -8.95 -10.61 13.19
C PRO A 50 -8.50 -11.82 12.35
N PHE A 51 -9.21 -12.14 11.26
CA PHE A 51 -8.84 -13.22 10.35
C PHE A 51 -7.38 -13.11 9.85
N ALA A 52 -6.96 -11.91 9.42
CA ALA A 52 -5.58 -11.70 8.96
C ALA A 52 -4.51 -11.76 10.07
N LYS A 53 -4.91 -11.78 11.34
CA LYS A 53 -4.00 -11.92 12.50
C LYS A 53 -3.89 -13.36 12.97
N GLU A 54 -4.97 -14.10 12.90
CA GLU A 54 -5.12 -15.41 13.54
C GLU A 54 -4.98 -16.55 12.53
N GLN A 55 -5.57 -16.43 11.33
CA GLN A 55 -5.62 -17.49 10.32
C GLN A 55 -4.44 -17.42 9.38
N ARG A 56 -4.03 -18.54 8.77
CA ARG A 56 -2.87 -18.60 7.87
C ARG A 56 -2.93 -17.52 6.78
N MET A 57 -1.74 -17.07 6.35
CA MET A 57 -1.64 -15.97 5.39
C MET A 57 -1.75 -16.43 3.94
N THR A 58 -1.29 -17.65 3.63
CA THR A 58 -1.17 -18.14 2.25
C THR A 58 -2.20 -19.23 1.96
N PHE A 59 -2.90 -19.07 0.84
CA PHE A 59 -3.91 -19.98 0.30
C PHE A 59 -3.44 -20.49 -1.06
N ASN A 60 -3.51 -21.80 -1.27
CA ASN A 60 -3.07 -22.46 -2.49
C ASN A 60 -3.95 -22.13 -3.69
N ASP A 61 -5.26 -21.99 -3.45
CA ASP A 61 -6.26 -21.62 -4.45
C ASP A 61 -7.50 -20.99 -3.82
N TYR A 62 -8.51 -20.70 -4.65
CA TYR A 62 -9.77 -20.12 -4.19
C TYR A 62 -10.58 -21.03 -3.27
N ASN A 63 -10.59 -22.35 -3.48
CA ASN A 63 -11.34 -23.28 -2.64
C ASN A 63 -10.65 -23.41 -1.29
N ASP A 64 -9.32 -23.48 -1.27
CA ASP A 64 -8.51 -23.50 -0.05
C ASP A 64 -8.76 -22.25 0.82
N TYR A 65 -8.85 -21.06 0.19
CA TYR A 65 -9.27 -19.84 0.89
C TYR A 65 -10.72 -19.91 1.39
N LEU A 66 -11.63 -20.45 0.58
CA LEU A 66 -13.05 -20.52 0.92
C LEU A 66 -13.29 -21.45 2.11
N ASP A 67 -12.61 -22.60 2.16
CA ASP A 67 -12.68 -23.56 3.26
C ASP A 67 -12.23 -22.91 4.58
N GLU A 68 -11.14 -22.14 4.54
CA GLU A 68 -10.67 -21.36 5.70
C GLU A 68 -11.72 -20.35 6.19
N VAL A 69 -12.32 -19.60 5.26
CA VAL A 69 -13.34 -18.59 5.60
C VAL A 69 -14.61 -19.24 6.15
N GLN A 70 -15.03 -20.38 5.59
CA GLN A 70 -16.22 -21.11 6.04
C GLN A 70 -16.04 -21.76 7.41
N ALA A 71 -14.80 -22.09 7.80
CA ALA A 71 -14.48 -22.57 9.13
C ALA A 71 -14.54 -21.47 10.22
N CYS A 72 -14.67 -20.20 9.82
CA CYS A 72 -14.64 -19.03 10.72
C CYS A 72 -16.03 -18.39 10.94
N GLU A 73 -16.11 -17.50 11.94
CA GLU A 73 -17.35 -16.79 12.32
C GLU A 73 -17.90 -15.80 11.26
N GLY A 74 -17.18 -15.59 10.15
CA GLY A 74 -17.61 -14.74 9.03
C GLY A 74 -17.72 -13.24 9.35
N GLY A 75 -18.37 -12.47 8.47
CA GLY A 75 -18.66 -11.05 8.71
C GLY A 75 -17.42 -10.16 8.97
N ALA A 76 -17.48 -9.36 10.04
CA ALA A 76 -16.42 -8.43 10.44
C ALA A 76 -15.11 -9.12 10.88
N TYR A 77 -15.17 -10.41 11.22
CA TYR A 77 -13.99 -11.23 11.47
C TYR A 77 -13.11 -11.34 10.22
N VAL A 78 -13.74 -11.54 9.06
CA VAL A 78 -13.06 -11.79 7.78
C VAL A 78 -12.87 -10.52 6.98
N CYS A 79 -13.85 -9.61 6.98
CA CYS A 79 -13.83 -8.43 6.13
C CYS A 79 -14.20 -7.15 6.86
N ARG A 80 -13.37 -6.12 6.68
CA ARG A 80 -13.62 -4.76 7.18
C ARG A 80 -13.71 -3.77 6.02
N PRO A 81 -14.92 -3.49 5.48
CA PRO A 81 -15.08 -2.70 4.27
C PRO A 81 -14.50 -1.28 4.34
N ASN A 82 -14.44 -0.70 5.55
CA ASN A 82 -13.97 0.66 5.82
C ASN A 82 -12.49 0.75 6.26
N ALA A 83 -11.70 -0.32 6.11
CA ALA A 83 -10.30 -0.33 6.56
C ALA A 83 -9.42 0.76 5.92
N TYR A 84 -9.82 1.26 4.75
CA TYR A 84 -9.12 2.32 4.01
C TYR A 84 -9.92 3.64 3.94
N GLY A 85 -10.88 3.84 4.85
CA GLY A 85 -11.78 5.00 4.85
C GLY A 85 -13.18 4.61 4.39
N HIS A 86 -13.68 5.20 3.30
CA HIS A 86 -15.05 4.94 2.86
C HIS A 86 -15.24 3.47 2.45
N PRO A 87 -16.34 2.82 2.90
CA PRO A 87 -16.62 1.44 2.56
C PRO A 87 -16.87 1.30 1.06
N ILE A 88 -16.21 0.31 0.45
CA ILE A 88 -16.47 -0.05 -0.94
C ILE A 88 -17.49 -1.20 -0.94
N PRO A 89 -18.68 -1.00 -1.55
CA PRO A 89 -19.70 -2.04 -1.63
C PRO A 89 -19.17 -3.29 -2.33
N ASN A 90 -19.62 -4.46 -1.90
CA ASN A 90 -19.27 -5.77 -2.47
C ASN A 90 -17.80 -6.20 -2.32
N ASN A 91 -16.97 -5.46 -1.56
CA ASN A 91 -15.72 -6.00 -1.07
C ASN A 91 -16.02 -6.96 0.08
N GLY A 92 -15.72 -8.23 -0.13
CA GLY A 92 -15.94 -9.32 0.83
C GLY A 92 -15.43 -10.63 0.24
N PRO A 93 -15.52 -11.75 0.99
CA PRO A 93 -14.92 -13.02 0.57
C PRO A 93 -15.25 -13.48 -0.86
N PRO A 94 -16.47 -13.30 -1.40
CA PRO A 94 -16.79 -13.73 -2.76
C PRO A 94 -15.95 -13.08 -3.87
N ILE A 95 -15.37 -11.89 -3.63
CA ILE A 95 -14.56 -11.18 -4.64
C ILE A 95 -13.26 -11.93 -4.98
N ALA A 96 -12.78 -12.77 -4.05
CA ALA A 96 -11.56 -13.55 -4.21
C ALA A 96 -11.64 -14.49 -5.42
N LYS A 97 -12.84 -14.99 -5.76
CA LYS A 97 -13.04 -15.83 -6.95
C LYS A 97 -12.56 -15.12 -8.21
N THR A 98 -12.92 -13.85 -8.38
CA THR A 98 -12.52 -13.04 -9.54
C THR A 98 -11.00 -12.83 -9.57
N PHE A 99 -10.33 -12.72 -8.42
CA PHE A 99 -8.87 -12.61 -8.38
C PHE A 99 -8.20 -13.88 -8.88
N TRP A 100 -8.64 -15.04 -8.37
CA TRP A 100 -8.11 -16.33 -8.79
C TRP A 100 -8.32 -16.58 -10.29
N GLU A 101 -9.54 -16.32 -10.78
CA GLU A 101 -9.87 -16.44 -12.20
C GLU A 101 -9.02 -15.49 -13.06
N SER A 102 -8.80 -14.25 -12.61
CA SER A 102 -7.97 -13.29 -13.34
C SER A 102 -6.51 -13.72 -13.47
N LEU A 103 -5.95 -14.31 -12.40
CA LEU A 103 -4.57 -14.81 -12.38
C LEU A 103 -4.39 -16.08 -13.22
N THR A 104 -5.41 -16.93 -13.30
CA THR A 104 -5.29 -18.28 -13.89
C THR A 104 -5.88 -18.42 -15.30
N GLN A 105 -6.85 -17.58 -15.69
CA GLN A 105 -7.58 -17.69 -16.97
C GLN A 105 -7.08 -16.70 -18.04
N GLY A 106 -5.85 -16.17 -17.91
CA GLY A 106 -5.19 -15.38 -18.96
C GLY A 106 -5.68 -13.94 -19.12
N SER A 107 -6.39 -13.37 -18.14
CA SER A 107 -6.74 -11.93 -18.15
C SER A 107 -5.50 -11.04 -17.98
N VAL A 108 -4.46 -11.57 -17.35
CA VAL A 108 -3.12 -11.01 -17.20
C VAL A 108 -2.07 -12.07 -17.57
N PRO A 109 -0.82 -11.67 -17.87
CA PRO A 109 0.29 -12.61 -17.89
C PRO A 109 0.32 -13.41 -16.59
N ARG A 110 0.65 -14.69 -16.68
CA ARG A 110 0.86 -15.52 -15.49
C ARG A 110 1.85 -14.86 -14.55
N TRP A 111 1.62 -14.97 -13.25
CA TRP A 111 2.43 -14.25 -12.28
C TRP A 111 3.88 -14.73 -12.25
N GLU A 112 4.11 -16.05 -12.38
CA GLU A 112 5.47 -16.60 -12.44
C GLU A 112 6.23 -16.09 -13.68
N ASP A 113 5.56 -16.06 -14.84
CA ASP A 113 6.13 -15.55 -16.09
C ASP A 113 6.40 -14.05 -16.01
N PHE A 114 5.46 -13.29 -15.42
CA PHE A 114 5.61 -11.87 -15.18
C PHE A 114 6.83 -11.60 -14.29
N THR A 115 7.00 -12.33 -13.19
CA THR A 115 8.10 -12.11 -12.23
C THR A 115 9.42 -12.78 -12.61
N SER A 116 9.48 -13.49 -13.75
CA SER A 116 10.70 -14.11 -14.28
C SER A 116 11.78 -13.11 -14.72
N SER A 117 11.39 -11.87 -15.03
CA SER A 117 12.29 -10.79 -15.41
C SER A 117 12.26 -9.66 -14.39
N ARG A 118 13.30 -8.81 -14.40
CA ARG A 118 13.32 -7.59 -13.60
C ARG A 118 12.13 -6.69 -13.97
N ARG A 119 11.38 -6.24 -12.96
CA ARG A 119 10.23 -5.34 -13.11
C ARG A 119 10.48 -3.97 -12.50
N THR A 120 9.96 -2.94 -13.15
CA THR A 120 9.86 -1.60 -12.57
C THR A 120 8.66 -1.51 -11.64
N PHE A 121 8.61 -0.46 -10.82
CA PHE A 121 7.44 -0.20 -9.98
C PHE A 121 6.20 0.03 -10.86
N ASN A 122 6.34 0.78 -11.96
CA ASN A 122 5.25 1.00 -12.91
C ASN A 122 4.76 -0.28 -13.60
N ASP A 123 5.65 -1.22 -13.98
CA ASP A 123 5.21 -2.50 -14.56
C ASP A 123 4.21 -3.22 -13.66
N CYS A 124 4.51 -3.26 -12.36
CA CYS A 124 3.63 -3.85 -11.35
C CYS A 124 2.33 -3.04 -11.17
N LEU A 125 2.40 -1.71 -11.16
CA LEU A 125 1.18 -0.89 -11.11
C LEU A 125 0.27 -1.16 -12.31
N GLU A 126 0.82 -1.23 -13.52
CA GLU A 126 0.07 -1.53 -14.73
C GLU A 126 -0.56 -2.92 -14.69
N TYR A 127 0.17 -3.92 -14.18
CA TYR A 127 -0.34 -5.27 -13.96
C TYR A 127 -1.61 -5.25 -13.10
N PHE A 128 -1.56 -4.61 -11.93
CA PHE A 128 -2.68 -4.59 -10.98
C PHE A 128 -3.81 -3.61 -11.33
N ARG A 129 -3.50 -2.56 -12.09
CA ARG A 129 -4.49 -1.55 -12.52
C ARG A 129 -5.11 -1.87 -13.87
N LYS A 130 -4.74 -3.00 -14.50
CA LYS A 130 -5.27 -3.42 -15.80
C LYS A 130 -6.80 -3.45 -15.82
N LYS A 131 -7.36 -3.02 -16.96
CA LYS A 131 -8.81 -3.00 -17.20
C LYS A 131 -9.15 -3.72 -18.49
N VAL A 132 -10.25 -4.45 -18.49
CA VAL A 132 -10.87 -5.06 -19.67
C VAL A 132 -12.27 -4.48 -19.82
N LYS A 133 -12.59 -3.94 -21.00
CA LYS A 133 -13.88 -3.24 -21.26
C LYS A 133 -14.23 -2.21 -20.17
N LYS A 134 -13.24 -1.41 -19.76
CA LYS A 134 -13.29 -0.40 -18.69
C LYS A 134 -13.53 -0.94 -17.27
N LYS A 135 -13.64 -2.25 -17.06
CA LYS A 135 -13.74 -2.88 -15.74
C LYS A 135 -12.37 -3.33 -15.27
N SER A 136 -12.04 -3.10 -14.00
CA SER A 136 -10.81 -3.63 -13.39
C SER A 136 -10.90 -5.15 -13.32
N ILE A 137 -9.78 -5.82 -13.64
CA ILE A 137 -9.65 -7.27 -13.48
C ILE A 137 -9.51 -7.67 -12.01
N PHE A 138 -8.98 -6.77 -11.17
CA PHE A 138 -8.89 -6.92 -9.72
C PHE A 138 -9.83 -5.92 -9.04
N PRO A 139 -11.16 -6.19 -9.05
CA PRO A 139 -12.13 -5.28 -8.47
C PRO A 139 -11.83 -5.03 -6.98
N GLY A 140 -12.13 -3.82 -6.51
CA GLY A 140 -11.88 -3.43 -5.12
C GLY A 140 -10.43 -3.05 -4.80
N LEU A 141 -9.46 -3.27 -5.70
CA LEU A 141 -8.07 -2.86 -5.48
C LEU A 141 -7.89 -1.33 -5.68
N GLY A 142 -8.31 -0.79 -6.82
CA GLY A 142 -8.24 0.65 -7.11
C GLY A 142 -6.82 1.24 -7.06
N ASN A 143 -6.68 2.57 -7.16
CA ASN A 143 -5.36 3.22 -7.22
C ASN A 143 -4.56 3.01 -5.92
N LEU A 144 -5.19 3.30 -4.78
CA LEU A 144 -4.55 3.26 -3.46
C LEU A 144 -4.07 1.85 -3.09
N ARG A 145 -4.95 0.84 -3.17
CA ARG A 145 -4.55 -0.49 -2.70
C ARG A 145 -3.62 -1.19 -3.68
N SER A 146 -3.67 -0.84 -4.97
CA SER A 146 -2.65 -1.26 -5.94
C SER A 146 -1.30 -0.64 -5.57
N PHE A 147 -1.26 0.67 -5.30
CA PHE A 147 -0.03 1.33 -4.86
C PHE A 147 0.55 0.66 -3.60
N LEU A 148 -0.26 0.46 -2.56
CA LEU A 148 0.19 -0.19 -1.32
C LEU A 148 0.68 -1.63 -1.55
N LEU A 149 0.04 -2.38 -2.45
CA LEU A 149 0.49 -3.73 -2.86
C LEU A 149 1.84 -3.67 -3.57
N VAL A 150 2.03 -2.75 -4.51
CA VAL A 150 3.30 -2.61 -5.23
C VAL A 150 4.43 -2.12 -4.32
N CYS A 151 4.15 -1.24 -3.34
CA CYS A 151 5.10 -0.93 -2.28
C CYS A 151 5.60 -2.18 -1.55
N ASP A 152 4.69 -3.09 -1.17
CA ASP A 152 5.11 -4.34 -0.53
C ASP A 152 5.90 -5.25 -1.44
N LEU A 153 5.50 -5.35 -2.71
CA LEU A 153 6.19 -6.16 -3.70
C LEU A 153 7.60 -5.62 -3.98
N SER A 154 7.78 -4.30 -3.91
CA SER A 154 9.10 -3.68 -3.98
C SER A 154 9.97 -4.10 -2.79
N TYR A 155 9.47 -3.99 -1.57
CA TYR A 155 10.19 -4.44 -0.37
C TYR A 155 10.42 -5.95 -0.34
N ALA A 156 9.53 -6.75 -0.95
CA ALA A 156 9.72 -8.19 -1.12
C ALA A 156 10.63 -8.56 -2.31
N GLY A 157 11.23 -7.58 -2.99
CA GLY A 157 12.20 -7.81 -4.08
C GLY A 157 11.60 -8.28 -5.41
N VAL A 158 10.28 -8.11 -5.61
CA VAL A 158 9.61 -8.47 -6.87
C VAL A 158 9.81 -7.41 -7.94
N CYS A 159 9.79 -6.13 -7.56
CA CYS A 159 10.02 -5.01 -8.45
C CYS A 159 10.99 -4.01 -7.84
N GLN A 160 11.51 -3.13 -8.68
CA GLN A 160 12.32 -2.00 -8.23
C GLN A 160 11.50 -1.06 -7.33
N PRO A 161 12.16 -0.34 -6.40
CA PRO A 161 11.54 0.78 -5.71
C PRO A 161 11.08 1.84 -6.71
N PRO A 162 10.05 2.63 -6.37
CA PRO A 162 9.59 3.70 -7.24
C PRO A 162 10.68 4.75 -7.38
N ASP A 163 10.81 5.31 -8.58
CA ASP A 163 11.52 6.58 -8.75
C ASP A 163 10.65 7.78 -8.31
N GLU A 164 11.25 8.96 -8.33
CA GLU A 164 10.59 10.20 -7.91
C GLU A 164 9.34 10.53 -8.75
N TYR A 165 9.40 10.26 -10.06
CA TYR A 165 8.31 10.53 -10.98
C TYR A 165 7.16 9.56 -10.76
N GLU A 166 7.46 8.27 -10.61
CA GLU A 166 6.51 7.22 -10.27
C GLU A 166 5.82 7.52 -8.93
N MET A 167 6.58 7.96 -7.93
CA MET A 167 6.04 8.35 -6.62
C MET A 167 5.12 9.57 -6.73
N ALA A 168 5.56 10.65 -7.38
CA ALA A 168 4.76 11.86 -7.56
C ALA A 168 3.43 11.56 -8.27
N ARG A 169 3.47 10.72 -9.31
CA ARG A 169 2.27 10.27 -10.02
C ARG A 169 1.34 9.45 -9.12
N CYS A 170 1.88 8.60 -8.26
CA CYS A 170 1.09 7.84 -7.28
C CYS A 170 0.45 8.75 -6.23
N ILE A 171 1.18 9.74 -5.69
CA ILE A 171 0.65 10.74 -4.76
C ILE A 171 -0.54 11.48 -5.39
N LEU A 172 -0.39 11.91 -6.66
CA LEU A 172 -1.44 12.58 -7.41
C LEU A 172 -2.65 11.66 -7.66
N ASP A 173 -2.43 10.42 -8.10
CA ASP A 173 -3.49 9.46 -8.45
C ASP A 173 -4.28 8.93 -7.25
N ASN A 174 -3.62 8.83 -6.10
CA ASN A 174 -4.27 8.43 -4.85
C ASN A 174 -5.05 9.61 -4.25
N ALA A 175 -4.68 10.86 -4.59
CA ALA A 175 -5.26 12.11 -4.09
C ALA A 175 -5.50 12.07 -2.56
N GLY A 176 -4.57 11.41 -1.85
CA GLY A 176 -4.71 10.97 -0.47
C GLY A 176 -4.21 11.99 0.55
N GLY A 177 -3.87 11.51 1.75
CA GLY A 177 -3.35 12.36 2.83
C GLY A 177 -2.08 13.11 2.45
N SER A 178 -1.19 12.46 1.68
CA SER A 178 0.13 12.99 1.32
C SER A 178 0.03 14.26 0.48
N LEU A 179 -0.80 14.26 -0.57
CA LEU A 179 -1.04 15.46 -1.38
C LEU A 179 -1.68 16.59 -0.57
N LYS A 180 -2.63 16.26 0.32
CA LYS A 180 -3.25 17.27 1.19
C LYS A 180 -2.23 17.91 2.13
N GLU A 181 -1.31 17.13 2.67
CA GLU A 181 -0.27 17.65 3.56
C GLU A 181 0.73 18.51 2.79
N LEU A 182 1.17 18.10 1.59
CA LEU A 182 2.04 18.91 0.74
C LEU A 182 1.42 20.28 0.40
N VAL A 183 0.11 20.31 0.14
CA VAL A 183 -0.62 21.58 -0.06
C VAL A 183 -0.68 22.41 1.22
N LYS A 184 -0.93 21.77 2.37
CA LYS A 184 -0.99 22.43 3.67
C LYS A 184 0.36 23.02 4.10
N LEU A 185 1.46 22.37 3.74
CA LEU A 185 2.83 22.86 3.95
C LEU A 185 3.22 23.98 2.96
N GLY A 186 2.38 24.28 1.97
CA GLY A 186 2.67 25.29 0.96
C GLY A 186 3.64 24.85 -0.14
N LEU A 187 4.03 23.57 -0.16
CA LEU A 187 4.99 23.00 -1.11
C LEU A 187 4.34 22.66 -2.46
N VAL A 188 3.02 22.45 -2.47
CA VAL A 188 2.23 22.20 -3.68
C VAL A 188 1.05 23.18 -3.73
N PRO A 189 0.73 23.77 -4.90
CA PRO A 189 -0.43 24.65 -5.02
C PRO A 189 -1.74 23.99 -4.62
N SER A 190 -2.68 24.77 -4.08
CA SER A 190 -4.03 24.28 -3.83
C SER A 190 -4.72 23.88 -5.14
N LYS A 191 -5.79 23.09 -5.04
CA LYS A 191 -6.51 22.56 -6.21
C LYS A 191 -6.90 23.63 -7.24
N ASP A 192 -7.27 24.82 -6.78
CA ASP A 192 -7.70 25.94 -7.63
C ASP A 192 -6.55 26.62 -8.38
N HIS A 193 -5.31 26.41 -7.92
CA HIS A 193 -4.09 26.98 -8.48
C HIS A 193 -3.18 25.92 -9.12
N MET A 194 -3.60 24.65 -9.12
CA MET A 194 -2.84 23.60 -9.79
C MET A 194 -2.90 23.80 -11.31
N PRO A 195 -1.76 23.60 -12.03
CA PRO A 195 -1.74 23.49 -13.49
C PRO A 195 -2.89 22.65 -14.04
N LEU A 196 -3.35 22.94 -15.26
CA LEU A 196 -4.39 22.12 -15.91
C LEU A 196 -3.81 20.80 -16.44
N ASP A 197 -2.62 20.89 -17.04
CA ASP A 197 -1.91 19.75 -17.60
C ASP A 197 -1.50 18.73 -16.52
N ARG A 198 -1.54 17.44 -16.87
CA ARG A 198 -1.26 16.37 -15.91
C ARG A 198 0.23 16.22 -15.63
N GLU A 199 1.09 16.36 -16.61
CA GLU A 199 2.53 16.23 -16.42
C GLU A 199 3.06 17.40 -15.59
N ASP A 200 2.53 18.60 -15.83
CA ASP A 200 2.83 19.76 -14.97
C ASP A 200 2.38 19.54 -13.52
N LYS A 201 1.22 18.88 -13.30
CA LYS A 201 0.78 18.49 -11.94
C LYS A 201 1.76 17.52 -11.30
N VAL A 202 2.16 16.48 -12.03
CA VAL A 202 3.11 15.47 -11.52
C VAL A 202 4.43 16.13 -11.18
N TYR A 203 4.95 17.00 -12.05
CA TYR A 203 6.17 17.75 -11.79
C TYR A 203 6.08 18.59 -10.52
N LYS A 204 5.00 19.37 -10.34
CA LYS A 204 4.82 20.18 -9.12
C LYS A 204 4.72 19.34 -7.85
N VAL A 205 4.01 18.21 -7.90
CA VAL A 205 3.95 17.27 -6.78
C VAL A 205 5.33 16.66 -6.49
N GLY A 206 6.08 16.31 -7.53
CA GLY A 206 7.44 15.77 -7.41
C GLY A 206 8.39 16.76 -6.74
N VAL A 207 8.42 18.02 -7.19
CA VAL A 207 9.25 19.07 -6.58
C VAL A 207 8.90 19.25 -5.10
N GLY A 208 7.62 19.43 -4.77
CA GLY A 208 7.21 19.63 -3.38
C GLY A 208 7.46 18.39 -2.50
N PHE A 209 7.36 17.18 -3.06
CA PHE A 209 7.70 15.96 -2.34
C PHE A 209 9.21 15.84 -2.09
N GLN A 210 10.05 16.17 -3.08
CA GLN A 210 11.50 16.17 -2.93
C GLN A 210 12.00 17.18 -1.90
N GLU A 211 11.34 18.33 -1.76
CA GLU A 211 11.65 19.28 -0.68
C GLU A 211 11.45 18.64 0.71
N VAL A 212 10.42 17.79 0.88
CA VAL A 212 10.23 17.05 2.13
C VAL A 212 11.31 15.98 2.32
N VAL A 213 11.61 15.21 1.28
CA VAL A 213 12.67 14.18 1.32
C VAL A 213 13.99 14.80 1.74
N GLY A 214 14.44 15.85 1.03
CA GLY A 214 15.70 16.53 1.33
C GLY A 214 15.71 17.19 2.71
N SER A 215 14.56 17.69 3.19
CA SER A 215 14.47 18.20 4.57
C SER A 215 14.68 17.11 5.61
N LEU A 216 14.07 15.93 5.43
CA LEU A 216 14.26 14.80 6.36
C LEU A 216 15.70 14.27 6.31
N GLU A 217 16.29 14.17 5.13
CA GLU A 217 17.68 13.71 4.95
C GLU A 217 18.70 14.66 5.59
N ASN A 218 18.41 15.97 5.66
CA ASN A 218 19.27 16.96 6.29
C ASN A 218 19.17 16.96 7.82
N GLU A 219 18.02 16.56 8.38
CA GLU A 219 17.77 16.55 9.82
C GLU A 219 18.16 15.22 10.50
N MET A 220 18.47 14.18 9.71
CA MET A 220 18.75 12.83 10.21
C MET A 220 20.16 12.37 9.84
N THR A 221 20.79 11.64 10.75
CA THR A 221 22.03 10.92 10.47
C THR A 221 21.79 9.74 9.53
N GLN A 222 22.86 9.26 8.89
CA GLN A 222 22.79 8.06 8.04
C GLN A 222 22.35 6.81 8.81
N GLU A 223 22.73 6.71 10.09
CA GLU A 223 22.36 5.60 10.97
C GLU A 223 20.85 5.64 11.26
N GLU A 224 20.30 6.81 11.62
CA GLU A 224 18.86 6.97 11.86
C GLU A 224 18.06 6.69 10.58
N MET A 225 18.49 7.20 9.43
CA MET A 225 17.85 6.94 8.14
C MET A 225 17.81 5.46 7.79
N GLN A 226 18.90 4.74 8.04
CA GLN A 226 18.95 3.28 7.87
C GLN A 226 18.03 2.55 8.85
N GLU A 227 17.99 2.97 10.11
CA GLU A 227 17.16 2.33 11.13
C GLU A 227 15.66 2.43 10.80
N ILE A 228 15.22 3.59 10.33
CA ILE A 228 13.82 3.80 9.96
C ILE A 228 13.49 3.30 8.55
N GLY A 229 14.51 2.99 7.74
CA GLY A 229 14.35 2.67 6.32
C GLY A 229 13.80 3.86 5.55
N LEU A 230 14.45 5.02 5.66
CA LEU A 230 14.02 6.23 4.96
C LEU A 230 14.20 6.04 3.45
N ASP A 231 13.07 5.98 2.75
CA ASP A 231 12.97 5.94 1.30
C ASP A 231 11.70 6.68 0.85
N LEU A 232 11.48 6.78 -0.47
CA LEU A 232 10.32 7.50 -1.02
C LEU A 232 8.97 6.92 -0.54
N ILE A 233 8.87 5.60 -0.34
CA ILE A 233 7.64 4.95 0.13
C ILE A 233 7.40 5.32 1.60
N CYS A 234 8.45 5.31 2.42
CA CYS A 234 8.40 5.71 3.81
C CYS A 234 7.98 7.17 3.96
N VAL A 235 8.58 8.09 3.20
CA VAL A 235 8.23 9.53 3.24
C VAL A 235 6.79 9.77 2.77
N GLU A 236 6.34 9.09 1.72
CA GLU A 236 4.93 9.14 1.29
C GLU A 236 4.00 8.72 2.44
N HIS A 237 4.35 7.64 3.13
CA HIS A 237 3.53 7.13 4.24
C HIS A 237 3.51 8.11 5.42
N ILE A 238 4.66 8.68 5.78
CA ILE A 238 4.78 9.70 6.83
C ILE A 238 3.86 10.88 6.52
N LEU A 239 3.94 11.45 5.31
CA LEU A 239 3.09 12.55 4.88
C LEU A 239 1.60 12.18 4.90
N CYS A 240 1.27 10.96 4.45
CA CYS A 240 -0.10 10.46 4.48
C CYS A 240 -0.70 10.41 5.90
N LYS A 241 0.15 10.25 6.92
CA LYS A 241 -0.23 10.13 8.33
C LYS A 241 0.05 11.37 9.16
N ALA A 242 0.77 12.37 8.65
CA ALA A 242 1.19 13.56 9.38
C ALA A 242 0.04 14.25 10.11
N HIS A 243 -1.11 14.43 9.46
CA HIS A 243 -2.32 15.00 10.08
C HIS A 243 -2.87 14.19 11.28
N LYS A 244 -2.54 12.91 11.39
CA LYS A 244 -2.90 12.06 12.54
C LYS A 244 -1.87 12.11 13.66
N LEU A 245 -0.63 12.44 13.33
CA LEU A 245 0.48 12.53 14.29
C LEU A 245 0.59 13.94 14.89
N ALA A 246 0.23 14.98 14.13
CA ALA A 246 0.37 16.38 14.54
C ALA A 246 -0.28 16.72 15.89
N PRO A 247 -1.50 16.24 16.23
CA PRO A 247 -2.07 16.50 17.55
C PRO A 247 -1.22 15.93 18.70
N HIS A 248 -0.64 14.75 18.50
CA HIS A 248 0.15 14.06 19.52
C HIS A 248 1.57 14.62 19.69
N LEU A 249 2.11 15.26 18.65
CA LEU A 249 3.41 15.93 18.70
C LEU A 249 3.34 17.29 19.41
N GLN A 250 2.17 17.95 19.38
CA GLN A 250 1.95 19.17 20.16
C GLN A 250 1.89 18.87 21.66
N ASP A 251 1.22 17.77 22.04
CA ASP A 251 1.14 17.33 23.43
C ASP A 251 2.53 16.93 23.98
N ALA A 252 3.33 16.20 23.20
CA ALA A 252 4.69 15.78 23.61
C ALA A 252 5.68 16.94 23.76
N ARG A 253 5.49 18.06 23.05
CA ARG A 253 6.29 19.27 23.24
C ARG A 253 5.95 19.99 24.54
N LEU A 254 4.68 20.03 24.92
CA LEU A 254 4.23 20.64 26.17
C LEU A 254 4.74 19.86 27.39
N GLU A 255 4.78 18.52 27.32
CA GLU A 255 5.35 17.70 28.40
C GLU A 255 6.88 17.86 28.56
N HIS A 256 7.59 18.25 27.51
CA HIS A 256 9.02 18.54 27.56
C HIS A 256 9.33 19.96 28.05
N GLU A 257 8.46 20.94 27.79
CA GLU A 257 8.62 22.33 28.26
C GLU A 257 8.21 22.51 29.74
N ASP A 258 7.31 21.68 30.27
CA ASP A 258 6.92 21.69 31.70
C ASP A 258 7.87 20.84 32.59
N GLY A 259 8.91 20.22 31.99
CA GLY A 259 9.86 19.33 32.66
C GLY A 259 11.30 19.85 32.79
N GLU A 260 11.59 21.07 32.31
CA GLU A 260 12.83 21.84 32.58
C GLU A 260 12.64 22.87 33.71
#